data_AF-A0A7C4AHR5-F1
#
_entry.id   AF-A0A7C4AHR5-F1
#
_cell.length_a   1.000
_cell.length_b   1.000
_cell.length_c   1.000
_cell.angle_alpha   90.00
_cell.angle_beta   90.00
_cell.angle_gamma   90.00
#
_symmetry.space_group_name_H-M   'P 1'
#
loop_
_entity.id
_entity.type
_entity.pdbx_description
1 polymer ?
#
loop_
_entity_poly.entity_id
_entity_poly.type
_entity_poly.pdbx_seq_one_letter_code
_entity_poly.pdbx_strand_id
1 'polypeptide(L)'
;MQHNETVVILDYGSQFTQLIARRVREAGVYSEIHPCTLSGEALKALRPKAVILSGGPCSVHDADAPQLDKAVLELGVPVLGICYGMQLLAHTLQGGKVASSKEREYGRAELSITAPSVLWEGVDATSPRTVWMSHGDHVVAIPDGFSVIARTPSVEAAAMADPVRNIYALQFHPEVAHTEDGET
;
A
#
# COMPACT_ATOMS: atom_id res chain seq x y z
N MET A 1 -13.36 6.35 -25.72
CA MET A 1 -12.22 7.22 -25.38
C MET A 1 -11.13 6.31 -24.86
N GLN A 2 -9.92 6.34 -25.42
CA GLN A 2 -8.78 5.65 -24.82
C GLN A 2 -8.40 6.43 -23.56
N HIS A 3 -8.62 5.84 -22.38
CA HIS A 3 -8.05 6.38 -21.15
C HIS A 3 -6.53 6.20 -21.26
N ASN A 4 -5.79 7.31 -21.37
CA ASN A 4 -4.34 7.27 -21.55
C ASN A 4 -3.60 7.04 -20.20
N GLU A 5 -4.35 7.07 -19.10
CA GLU A 5 -3.86 6.98 -17.73
C GLU A 5 -4.74 6.02 -16.94
N THR A 6 -4.31 4.75 -16.86
CA THR A 6 -4.99 3.70 -16.11
C THR A 6 -4.19 3.36 -14.86
N VAL A 7 -4.83 3.38 -13.70
CA VAL A 7 -4.31 2.78 -12.47
C VAL A 7 -4.87 1.37 -12.34
N VAL A 8 -3.99 0.39 -12.18
CA VAL A 8 -4.40 -1.00 -11.96
C VAL A 8 -4.32 -1.30 -10.46
N ILE A 9 -5.40 -1.85 -9.91
CA ILE A 9 -5.49 -2.27 -8.52
C ILE A 9 -5.47 -3.79 -8.50
N LEU A 10 -4.45 -4.38 -7.90
CA LEU A 10 -4.35 -5.82 -7.67
C LEU A 10 -5.04 -6.18 -6.35
N ASP A 11 -6.12 -6.95 -6.46
CA ASP A 11 -6.95 -7.36 -5.32
C ASP A 11 -6.40 -8.63 -4.65
N TYR A 12 -5.97 -8.46 -3.41
CA TYR A 12 -5.52 -9.51 -2.49
C TYR A 12 -6.63 -9.96 -1.53
N GLY A 13 -7.89 -9.60 -1.81
CA GLY A 13 -9.06 -9.98 -1.02
C GLY A 13 -9.45 -8.93 0.03
N SER A 14 -9.05 -7.66 -0.14
CA SER A 14 -9.44 -6.60 0.79
C SER A 14 -10.95 -6.36 0.72
N GLN A 15 -11.57 -6.15 1.88
CA GLN A 15 -12.95 -5.64 1.95
C GLN A 15 -13.07 -4.21 1.40
N PHE A 16 -11.94 -3.49 1.25
CA PHE A 16 -11.88 -2.10 0.83
C PHE A 16 -11.39 -1.90 -0.62
N THR A 17 -11.09 -2.95 -1.40
CA THR A 17 -10.57 -2.81 -2.78
C THR A 17 -11.46 -1.92 -3.66
N GLN A 18 -12.79 -2.05 -3.53
CA GLN A 18 -13.73 -1.21 -4.27
C GLN A 18 -13.69 0.26 -3.86
N LEU A 19 -13.37 0.56 -2.59
CA LEU A 19 -13.19 1.93 -2.11
C LEU A 19 -11.90 2.53 -2.68
N ILE A 20 -10.80 1.78 -2.76
CA ILE A 20 -9.57 2.22 -3.43
C ILE A 20 -9.90 2.66 -4.87
N ALA A 21 -10.57 1.80 -5.64
CA ALA A 21 -10.94 2.10 -7.02
C ALA A 21 -11.87 3.32 -7.12
N ARG A 22 -12.78 3.49 -6.16
CA ARG A 22 -13.64 4.66 -6.07
C ARG A 22 -12.84 5.94 -5.80
N ARG A 23 -11.90 5.94 -4.84
CA ARG A 23 -11.06 7.10 -4.53
C ARG A 23 -10.20 7.54 -5.72
N VAL A 24 -9.60 6.58 -6.42
CA VAL A 24 -8.84 6.87 -7.66
C VAL A 24 -9.73 7.54 -8.72
N ARG A 25 -10.98 7.09 -8.86
CA ARG A 25 -11.95 7.70 -9.79
C ARG A 25 -12.45 9.07 -9.33
N GLU A 26 -12.63 9.27 -8.03
CA GLU A 26 -12.97 10.58 -7.44
C GLU A 26 -11.86 11.60 -7.66
N ALA A 27 -10.59 11.15 -7.72
CA ALA A 27 -9.43 11.96 -8.13
C ALA A 27 -9.34 12.19 -9.66
N GLY A 28 -10.32 11.73 -10.45
CA GLY A 28 -10.39 11.95 -11.90
C GLY A 28 -9.58 10.97 -12.74
N VAL A 29 -9.03 9.90 -12.14
CA VAL A 29 -8.18 8.91 -12.84
C VAL A 29 -8.95 7.62 -13.10
N TYR A 30 -8.78 7.04 -14.29
CA TYR A 30 -9.41 5.77 -14.62
C TYR A 30 -8.74 4.61 -13.85
N SER A 31 -9.54 3.70 -13.29
CA SER A 31 -9.03 2.56 -12.53
C SER A 31 -9.69 1.25 -12.91
N GLU A 32 -8.90 0.18 -12.90
CA GLU A 32 -9.34 -1.20 -13.09
C GLU A 32 -8.92 -2.05 -11.90
N ILE A 33 -9.83 -2.92 -11.43
CA ILE A 33 -9.51 -3.93 -10.40
C ILE A 33 -9.26 -5.25 -11.11
N HIS A 34 -8.14 -5.88 -10.79
CA HIS A 34 -7.76 -7.20 -11.27
C HIS A 34 -7.39 -8.12 -10.11
N PRO A 35 -7.57 -9.44 -10.23
CA PRO A 35 -7.12 -10.37 -9.20
C PRO A 35 -5.59 -10.30 -9.05
N CYS A 36 -5.07 -10.55 -7.84
CA CYS A 36 -3.63 -10.66 -7.59
C CYS A 36 -2.92 -11.78 -8.39
N THR A 37 -3.68 -12.69 -9.01
CA THR A 37 -3.16 -13.74 -9.90
C THR A 37 -2.99 -13.31 -11.36
N LEU A 38 -3.29 -12.05 -11.69
CA LEU A 38 -3.06 -11.52 -13.04
C LEU A 38 -1.57 -11.64 -13.39
N SER A 39 -1.25 -12.28 -14.52
CA SER A 39 0.14 -12.47 -14.92
C SER A 39 0.82 -11.15 -15.26
N GLY A 40 2.14 -11.07 -15.04
CA GLY A 40 2.94 -9.90 -15.43
C GLY A 40 2.79 -9.51 -16.90
N GLU A 41 2.62 -10.48 -17.81
CA GLU A 41 2.38 -10.22 -19.24
C GLU A 41 1.02 -9.53 -19.48
N ALA A 42 -0.04 -10.03 -18.84
CA ALA A 42 -1.37 -9.43 -18.95
C ALA A 42 -1.38 -8.04 -18.33
N LEU A 43 -0.76 -7.86 -17.16
CA LEU A 43 -0.61 -6.56 -16.51
C LEU A 43 0.16 -5.57 -17.41
N LYS A 44 1.25 -6.01 -18.06
CA LYS A 44 2.01 -5.19 -19.00
C LYS A 44 1.17 -4.79 -20.22
N ALA A 45 0.29 -5.66 -20.70
CA ALA A 45 -0.60 -5.38 -21.82
C ALA A 45 -1.64 -4.28 -21.50
N LEU A 46 -2.03 -4.14 -20.22
CA LEU A 46 -2.90 -3.05 -19.76
C LEU A 46 -2.21 -1.68 -19.81
N ARG A 47 -0.87 -1.64 -19.86
CA ARG A 47 -0.05 -0.41 -19.85
C ARG A 47 -0.42 0.54 -18.69
N PRO A 48 -0.41 0.06 -17.43
CA PRO A 48 -0.74 0.89 -16.28
C PRO A 48 0.21 2.08 -16.17
N LYS A 49 -0.29 3.19 -15.63
CA LYS A 49 0.54 4.33 -15.19
C LYS A 49 0.98 4.22 -13.74
N ALA A 50 0.24 3.47 -12.93
CA ALA A 50 0.60 3.08 -11.58
C ALA A 50 -0.12 1.78 -11.20
N VAL A 51 0.42 1.10 -10.19
CA VAL A 51 -0.18 -0.12 -9.63
C VAL A 51 -0.44 0.08 -8.13
N ILE A 52 -1.62 -0.33 -7.66
CA ILE A 52 -1.94 -0.37 -6.23
C ILE A 52 -2.09 -1.84 -5.81
N LEU A 53 -1.34 -2.25 -4.79
CA LEU A 53 -1.48 -3.55 -4.13
C LEU A 53 -2.45 -3.37 -2.95
N SER A 54 -3.64 -3.97 -3.03
CA SER A 54 -4.64 -3.81 -1.97
C SER A 54 -4.22 -4.49 -0.66
N GLY A 55 -5.00 -4.24 0.39
CA GLY A 55 -4.99 -5.08 1.58
C GLY A 55 -5.50 -6.51 1.30
N GLY A 56 -5.55 -7.32 2.35
CA GLY A 56 -6.02 -8.70 2.30
C GLY A 56 -6.14 -9.28 3.71
N PRO A 57 -6.91 -10.35 3.91
CA PRO A 57 -7.12 -10.95 5.23
C PRO A 57 -6.00 -11.92 5.63
N CYS A 58 -5.14 -12.31 4.68
CA CYS A 58 -4.08 -13.31 4.88
C CYS A 58 -2.89 -12.76 5.67
N SER A 59 -2.16 -13.65 6.31
CA SER A 59 -0.77 -13.39 6.73
C SER A 59 0.16 -13.72 5.57
N VAL A 60 1.25 -12.96 5.40
CA VAL A 60 2.27 -13.26 4.37
C VAL A 60 2.98 -14.60 4.64
N HIS A 61 2.85 -15.14 5.86
CA HIS A 61 3.44 -16.41 6.28
C HIS A 61 2.50 -17.60 6.06
N ASP A 62 1.24 -17.40 5.67
CA ASP A 62 0.34 -18.51 5.38
C ASP A 62 0.80 -19.26 4.12
N ALA A 63 0.75 -20.60 4.12
CA ALA A 63 1.27 -21.42 3.03
C ALA A 63 0.60 -21.13 1.67
N ASP A 64 -0.70 -20.78 1.71
CA ASP A 64 -1.51 -20.46 0.54
C ASP A 64 -1.74 -18.95 0.39
N ALA A 65 -0.98 -18.12 1.12
CA ALA A 65 -1.11 -16.67 1.04
C ALA A 65 -0.76 -16.18 -0.38
N PRO A 66 -1.59 -15.32 -1.00
CA PRO A 66 -1.25 -14.79 -2.30
C PRO A 66 0.03 -13.95 -2.20
N GLN A 67 0.96 -14.19 -3.12
CA GLN A 67 2.28 -13.56 -3.15
C GLN A 67 2.34 -12.44 -4.19
N LEU A 68 3.33 -11.55 -4.05
CA LEU A 68 3.61 -10.53 -5.06
C LEU A 68 4.46 -11.13 -6.19
N ASP A 69 3.94 -11.09 -7.42
CA ASP A 69 4.74 -11.36 -8.61
C ASP A 69 5.73 -10.20 -8.82
N LYS A 70 7.04 -10.51 -8.81
CA LYS A 70 8.10 -9.51 -9.01
C LYS A 70 8.00 -8.80 -10.37
N ALA A 71 7.36 -9.43 -11.36
CA ALA A 71 7.10 -8.81 -12.65
C ALA A 71 6.29 -7.50 -12.52
N VAL A 72 5.49 -7.34 -11.47
CA VAL A 72 4.78 -6.08 -11.17
C VAL A 72 5.76 -4.93 -10.94
N LEU A 73 6.84 -5.19 -10.20
CA LEU A 73 7.86 -4.18 -9.88
C LEU A 73 8.78 -3.89 -11.07
N GLU A 74 8.96 -4.87 -11.96
CA GLU A 74 9.77 -4.75 -13.18
C GLU A 74 9.12 -3.87 -14.26
N LEU A 75 7.83 -3.49 -14.10
CA LEU A 75 7.15 -2.56 -15.01
C LEU A 75 7.74 -1.16 -14.98
N GLY A 76 8.43 -0.78 -13.90
CA GLY A 76 9.04 0.56 -13.74
C GLY A 76 8.02 1.69 -13.59
N VAL A 77 6.78 1.37 -13.21
CA VAL A 77 5.73 2.34 -12.88
C VAL A 77 5.60 2.49 -11.37
N PRO A 78 5.10 3.63 -10.85
CA PRO A 78 4.86 3.81 -9.42
C PRO A 78 3.97 2.70 -8.83
N VAL A 79 4.33 2.25 -7.62
CA VAL A 79 3.60 1.21 -6.89
C VAL A 79 3.22 1.72 -5.50
N LEU A 80 1.96 1.55 -5.12
CA LEU A 80 1.45 1.80 -3.77
C LEU A 80 0.98 0.50 -3.12
N GLY A 81 1.59 0.09 -2.01
CA GLY A 81 1.14 -1.04 -1.20
C GLY A 81 0.32 -0.62 0.00
N ILE A 82 -0.89 -1.14 0.16
CA ILE A 82 -1.79 -0.81 1.28
C ILE A 82 -1.98 -2.05 2.17
N CYS A 83 -1.71 -1.91 3.47
CA CYS A 83 -1.84 -2.95 4.49
C CYS A 83 -1.10 -4.25 4.08
N TYR A 84 -1.82 -5.29 3.64
CA TYR A 84 -1.21 -6.52 3.12
C TYR A 84 -0.28 -6.26 1.93
N GLY A 85 -0.62 -5.31 1.05
CA GLY A 85 0.26 -4.89 -0.05
C GLY A 85 1.60 -4.33 0.44
N MET A 86 1.61 -3.59 1.56
CA MET A 86 2.84 -3.14 2.21
C MET A 86 3.66 -4.31 2.74
N GLN A 87 2.99 -5.28 3.37
CA GLN A 87 3.64 -6.48 3.92
C GLN A 87 4.22 -7.35 2.80
N LEU A 88 3.54 -7.49 1.67
CA LEU A 88 4.04 -8.19 0.49
C LEU A 88 5.30 -7.54 -0.07
N LEU A 89 5.33 -6.20 -0.18
CA LEU A 89 6.54 -5.47 -0.57
C LEU A 89 7.69 -5.76 0.39
N ALA A 90 7.42 -5.68 1.70
CA ALA A 90 8.41 -5.97 2.72
C ALA A 90 8.90 -7.43 2.70
N HIS A 91 8.01 -8.39 2.48
CA HIS A 91 8.35 -9.80 2.43
C HIS A 91 9.14 -10.19 1.16
N THR A 92 8.84 -9.54 0.04
CA THR A 92 9.38 -9.91 -1.28
C THR A 92 10.74 -9.26 -1.56
N LEU A 93 10.97 -8.05 -1.03
CA LEU A 93 12.17 -7.26 -1.29
C LEU A 93 13.27 -7.55 -0.27
N GLN A 94 14.52 -7.45 -0.72
CA GLN A 94 15.70 -7.73 0.10
C GLN A 94 15.77 -6.82 1.33
N GLY A 95 16.17 -7.39 2.46
CA GLY A 95 16.30 -6.69 3.75
C GLY A 95 14.99 -6.59 4.53
N GLY A 96 13.84 -6.78 3.88
CA GLY A 96 12.54 -6.65 4.53
C GLY A 96 12.15 -7.88 5.35
N LYS A 97 11.41 -7.63 6.43
CA LYS A 97 10.90 -8.67 7.33
C LYS A 97 9.54 -8.29 7.89
N VAL A 98 8.61 -9.23 7.85
CA VAL A 98 7.27 -9.12 8.43
C VAL A 98 7.17 -10.07 9.62
N ALA A 99 6.59 -9.61 10.73
CA ALA A 99 6.30 -10.43 11.89
C ALA A 99 4.81 -10.39 12.21
N SER A 100 4.30 -11.48 12.76
CA SER A 100 2.94 -11.49 13.30
C SER A 100 2.91 -10.79 14.65
N SER A 101 1.94 -9.92 14.85
CA SER A 101 1.69 -9.28 16.14
C SER A 101 0.75 -10.15 16.97
N LYS A 102 1.04 -10.29 18.27
CA LYS A 102 0.09 -10.88 19.23
C LYS A 102 -1.11 -9.96 19.47
N GLU A 103 -0.90 -8.65 19.32
CA GLU A 103 -1.92 -7.63 19.43
C GLU A 103 -2.28 -7.15 18.03
N ARG A 104 -3.46 -7.55 17.56
CA ARG A 104 -3.97 -7.11 16.26
C ARG A 104 -4.50 -5.70 16.42
N GLU A 105 -3.97 -4.76 15.64
CA GLU A 105 -4.42 -3.38 15.67
C GLU A 105 -5.52 -3.19 14.63
N TYR A 106 -6.75 -3.11 15.14
CA TYR A 106 -7.94 -2.81 14.37
C TYR A 106 -8.56 -1.54 14.91
N GLY A 107 -8.56 -0.48 14.11
CA GLY A 107 -9.23 0.77 14.45
C GLY A 107 -8.37 2.01 14.26
N ARG A 108 -8.71 3.05 14.99
CA ARG A 108 -8.06 4.35 14.90
C ARG A 108 -6.70 4.32 15.58
N ALA A 109 -5.70 4.89 14.92
CA ALA A 109 -4.38 5.13 15.49
C ALA A 109 -3.92 6.55 15.15
N GLU A 110 -3.03 7.11 15.98
CA GLU A 110 -2.36 8.38 15.71
C GLU A 110 -1.10 8.14 14.88
N LEU A 111 -1.10 8.65 13.65
CA LEU A 111 0.02 8.62 12.73
C LEU A 111 0.87 9.88 12.91
N SER A 112 2.17 9.69 13.15
CA SER A 112 3.17 10.75 13.11
C SER A 112 3.99 10.66 11.83
N ILE A 113 3.99 11.72 11.03
CA ILE A 113 4.86 11.84 9.85
C ILE A 113 6.30 12.09 10.32
N THR A 114 7.24 11.26 9.88
CA THR A 114 8.64 11.28 10.36
C THR A 114 9.63 11.75 9.31
N ALA A 115 9.26 11.74 8.03
CA ALA A 115 10.10 12.20 6.94
C ALA A 115 9.25 12.72 5.76
N PRO A 116 9.79 13.65 4.95
CA PRO A 116 9.09 14.16 3.77
C PRO A 116 8.86 13.06 2.74
N SER A 117 7.73 13.13 2.06
CA SER A 117 7.34 12.21 0.99
C SER A 117 6.31 12.90 0.08
N VAL A 118 6.25 12.48 -1.18
CA VAL A 118 5.19 12.89 -2.10
C VAL A 118 3.79 12.47 -1.62
N LEU A 119 3.72 11.45 -0.76
CA LEU A 119 2.46 11.02 -0.14
C LEU A 119 1.88 12.05 0.84
N TRP A 120 2.67 13.01 1.29
CA TRP A 120 2.26 14.00 2.29
C TRP A 120 1.98 15.37 1.68
N GLU A 121 1.97 15.48 0.36
CA GLU A 121 1.68 16.75 -0.32
C GLU A 121 0.25 17.20 0.03
N GLY A 122 0.12 18.38 0.66
CA GLY A 122 -1.18 18.90 1.11
C GLY A 122 -1.62 18.44 2.50
N VAL A 123 -0.96 17.45 3.09
CA VAL A 123 -1.24 16.97 4.46
C VAL A 123 -0.47 17.80 5.49
N ASP A 124 -1.11 18.18 6.59
CA ASP A 124 -0.42 18.82 7.71
C ASP A 124 0.47 17.81 8.45
N ALA A 125 1.78 17.89 8.20
CA ALA A 125 2.79 17.07 8.87
C ALA A 125 3.19 17.58 10.27
N THR A 126 2.64 18.70 10.74
CA THR A 126 3.01 19.30 12.04
C THR A 126 2.21 18.74 13.22
N SER A 127 1.09 18.05 12.95
CA SER A 127 0.24 17.42 13.96
C SER A 127 -0.08 15.96 13.63
N PRO A 128 -0.28 15.08 14.64
CA PRO A 128 -0.63 13.69 14.39
C PRO A 128 -1.96 13.56 13.64
N ARG A 129 -2.07 12.55 12.77
CA ARG A 129 -3.27 12.27 11.97
C ARG A 129 -3.98 11.01 12.44
N THR A 130 -5.31 11.06 12.46
CA THR A 130 -6.09 9.84 12.72
C THR A 130 -6.09 8.97 11.48
N VAL A 131 -5.59 7.74 11.58
CA VAL A 131 -5.62 6.76 10.48
C VAL A 131 -6.34 5.47 10.88
N TRP A 132 -6.83 4.73 9.90
CA TRP A 132 -7.47 3.43 10.13
C TRP A 132 -6.52 2.26 9.90
N MET A 133 -6.08 1.64 11.00
CA MET A 133 -5.27 0.42 11.03
C MET A 133 -6.15 -0.82 10.96
N SER A 134 -5.73 -1.83 10.19
CA SER A 134 -6.45 -3.11 10.12
C SER A 134 -5.50 -4.25 9.76
N HIS A 135 -4.63 -4.64 10.68
CA HIS A 135 -3.61 -5.66 10.42
C HIS A 135 -3.34 -6.60 11.61
N GLY A 136 -3.02 -7.86 11.28
CA GLY A 136 -2.49 -8.83 12.24
C GLY A 136 -0.96 -8.91 12.23
N ASP A 137 -0.35 -8.62 11.07
CA ASP A 137 1.09 -8.61 10.87
C ASP A 137 1.60 -7.18 10.68
N HIS A 138 2.89 -6.95 10.87
CA HIS A 138 3.52 -5.67 10.60
C HIS A 138 4.97 -5.85 10.14
N VAL A 139 5.47 -4.82 9.45
CA VAL A 139 6.86 -4.76 8.98
C VAL A 139 7.77 -4.46 10.17
N VAL A 140 8.70 -5.37 10.47
CA VAL A 140 9.71 -5.22 11.54
C VAL A 140 11.09 -4.87 11.02
N ALA A 141 11.33 -5.09 9.73
CA ALA A 141 12.48 -4.54 9.02
C ALA A 141 12.00 -4.07 7.64
N ILE A 142 12.32 -2.83 7.28
CA ILE A 142 12.01 -2.30 5.95
C ILE A 142 13.01 -2.83 4.91
N PRO A 143 12.62 -2.97 3.64
CA PRO A 143 13.55 -3.39 2.60
C PRO A 143 14.66 -2.39 2.33
N ASP A 144 15.77 -2.87 1.77
CA ASP A 144 16.88 -2.05 1.31
C ASP A 144 16.38 -0.98 0.32
N GLY A 145 16.83 0.26 0.51
CA GLY A 145 16.42 1.42 -0.29
C GLY A 145 15.17 2.15 0.22
N PHE A 146 14.42 1.56 1.16
CA PHE A 146 13.29 2.24 1.79
C PHE A 146 13.72 3.11 2.96
N SER A 147 12.91 4.14 3.24
CA SER A 147 12.93 4.91 4.47
C SER A 147 11.57 4.85 5.14
N VAL A 148 11.54 4.83 6.47
CA VAL A 148 10.29 5.04 7.23
C VAL A 148 9.89 6.51 7.11
N ILE A 149 8.66 6.74 6.66
CA ILE A 149 8.12 8.10 6.44
C ILE A 149 6.96 8.45 7.38
N ALA A 150 6.38 7.46 8.06
CA ALA A 150 5.47 7.68 9.18
C ALA A 150 5.42 6.46 10.12
N ARG A 151 5.01 6.71 11.38
CA ARG A 151 4.89 5.71 12.45
C ARG A 151 3.65 5.93 13.31
N THR A 152 3.21 4.90 14.02
CA THR A 152 2.25 4.99 15.14
C THR A 152 2.97 4.63 16.45
N PRO A 153 2.35 4.80 17.64
CA PRO A 153 2.95 4.36 18.90
C PRO A 153 3.30 2.86 18.96
N SER A 154 2.58 2.05 18.18
CA SER A 154 2.68 0.58 18.13
C SER A 154 3.44 0.06 16.91
N VAL A 155 3.50 0.82 15.82
CA VAL A 155 4.05 0.39 14.53
C VAL A 155 5.10 1.38 14.04
N GLU A 156 6.38 0.96 14.09
CA GLU A 156 7.51 1.82 13.69
C GLU A 156 7.47 2.16 12.19
N ALA A 157 7.13 1.18 11.34
CA ALA A 157 6.97 1.39 9.90
C ALA A 157 5.49 1.44 9.53
N ALA A 158 4.78 2.51 9.91
CA ALA A 158 3.39 2.70 9.52
C ALA A 158 3.25 3.20 8.07
N ALA A 159 4.29 3.85 7.55
CA ALA A 159 4.49 4.08 6.13
C ALA A 159 5.98 4.04 5.77
N MET A 160 6.29 3.52 4.58
CA MET A 160 7.65 3.47 4.05
C MET A 160 7.68 3.84 2.57
N ALA A 161 8.79 4.40 2.12
CA ALA A 161 8.96 4.81 0.73
C ALA A 161 10.37 4.55 0.20
N ASP A 162 10.43 4.19 -1.08
CA ASP A 162 11.61 4.23 -1.94
C ASP A 162 11.31 5.16 -3.13
N PRO A 163 11.75 6.44 -3.04
CA PRO A 163 11.56 7.42 -4.11
C PRO A 163 12.35 7.12 -5.39
N VAL A 164 13.42 6.30 -5.32
CA VAL A 164 14.22 5.95 -6.50
C VAL A 164 13.46 4.97 -7.39
N ARG A 165 12.77 4.00 -6.77
CA ARG A 165 11.91 3.03 -7.47
C ARG A 165 10.45 3.47 -7.60
N ASN A 166 10.07 4.62 -7.03
CA ASN A 166 8.69 5.09 -6.91
C ASN A 166 7.77 4.07 -6.23
N ILE A 167 8.25 3.42 -5.17
CA ILE A 167 7.48 2.45 -4.39
C ILE A 167 7.13 3.06 -3.04
N TYR A 168 5.85 3.10 -2.74
CA TYR A 168 5.29 3.67 -1.53
C TYR A 168 4.42 2.64 -0.84
N ALA A 169 4.37 2.65 0.48
CA ALA A 169 3.59 1.68 1.22
C ALA A 169 3.05 2.25 2.52
N LEU A 170 1.81 1.90 2.83
CA LEU A 170 1.04 2.34 3.99
C LEU A 170 0.50 1.12 4.74
N GLN A 171 0.65 1.07 6.06
CA GLN A 171 0.11 0.00 6.90
C GLN A 171 -1.38 0.23 7.26
N PHE A 172 -1.86 1.46 7.05
CA PHE A 172 -3.24 1.90 7.25
C PHE A 172 -3.99 2.02 5.92
N HIS A 173 -5.31 2.23 6.00
CA HIS A 173 -6.20 2.36 4.85
C HIS A 173 -6.54 3.83 4.57
N PRO A 174 -5.90 4.50 3.59
CA PRO A 174 -6.28 5.87 3.22
C PRO A 174 -7.67 5.96 2.57
N GLU A 175 -8.16 4.84 2.00
CA GLU A 175 -9.40 4.82 1.23
C GLU A 175 -10.68 4.94 2.08
N VAL A 176 -10.58 4.73 3.40
CA VAL A 176 -11.73 4.75 4.32
C VAL A 176 -11.93 6.12 4.94
N ALA A 177 -13.18 6.50 5.20
CA ALA A 177 -13.55 7.79 5.78
C ALA A 177 -13.06 8.03 7.22
N HIS A 178 -12.49 7.01 7.87
CA HIS A 178 -11.93 7.13 9.22
C HIS A 178 -10.48 7.63 9.22
N THR A 179 -9.83 7.65 8.05
CA THR A 179 -8.50 8.21 7.88
C THR A 179 -8.64 9.69 7.51
N GLU A 180 -8.12 10.56 8.38
CA GLU A 180 -8.01 11.99 8.10
C GLU A 180 -7.11 12.22 6.89
N ASP A 181 -7.50 13.18 6.05
CA ASP A 181 -6.77 13.58 4.84
C ASP A 181 -6.48 12.42 3.86
N GLY A 182 -7.22 11.30 3.92
CA GLY A 182 -6.97 10.13 3.07
C GLY A 182 -7.18 10.38 1.57
N GLU A 183 -7.92 11.44 1.22
CA GLU A 183 -8.11 11.93 -0.14
C GLU A 183 -7.08 12.97 -0.63
N THR A 184 -6.22 13.48 0.26
CA THR A 184 -5.25 14.54 -0.02
C THR A 184 -3.91 13.93 -0.40
#